data_AF-A0A089KA74-F1
#
_entry.id   AF-A0A089KA74-F1
#
_cell.length_a   1.000
_cell.length_b   1.000
_cell.length_c   1.000
_cell.angle_alpha   90.00
_cell.angle_beta   90.00
_cell.angle_gamma   90.00
#
_symmetry.space_group_name_H-M   'P 1'
#
loop_
_entity.id
_entity.type
_entity.pdbx_description
1 polymer ?
#
loop_
_entity_poly.entity_id
_entity_poly.type
_entity_poly.pdbx_seq_one_letter_code
_entity_poly.pdbx_strand_id
1 'polypeptide(L)'
;MTEEKESGLSLPSLGAMKSGAAMALICAICLGIPLVIGFASAQLSASDSLQGAILAGLLFPAFLLALLKPKQLIAYTLLIWAVAPELRRIADWSEGVYHPVSLLSLAPLLTGATLAIPVLREIHRIRKSSTRILLLFSVALAYGAIIGLAKNGVGSVYDLANYIVPLLLIPYFAVTRFTPKDIDRLLYAFANIAVLVAAYGIIQYLTVPPWDAFWMRNADMISIGTPYPLEVRVFSTLNSPGPAATFLVFALVPMVLERKWQGTLRWIGVLLVVICLLTTLVRSAWLVLLVMLLVYIASSPSKGKWKTLLQLGFVAAALFWIVPKLPGAEGLVARMETLTSVQEDHSYNERLALWQNMVPLVASNPVGEGIGSVGQSTKLGNGGELGEYGNMDNGFIALLLTFGVLGALFFFGALGAVIKEIALRVTSKDSFQPYARLSLAAWTGAVVSLLSDNGFPGLKGYLIWMLIGLGLGAKEIIESRKKGTPHAAVERQITSH
;
A
#
# COMPACT_ATOMS: atom_id res chain seq x y z
N MET A 1 -66.49 30.92 49.72
CA MET A 1 -66.19 29.67 49.00
C MET A 1 -65.08 29.97 48.01
N THR A 2 -64.09 29.09 48.05
CA THR A 2 -62.75 29.12 47.48
C THR A 2 -62.71 29.08 45.95
N GLU A 3 -61.91 29.96 45.33
CA GLU A 3 -61.34 29.75 44.00
C GLU A 3 -59.86 29.42 44.17
N GLU A 4 -59.51 28.17 43.89
CA GLU A 4 -58.13 27.66 43.87
C GLU A 4 -57.67 27.57 42.41
N LYS A 5 -56.54 28.20 42.11
CA LYS A 5 -55.96 28.30 40.77
C LYS A 5 -54.88 27.22 40.64
N GLU A 6 -55.22 26.05 40.11
CA GLU A 6 -54.25 24.99 39.82
C GLU A 6 -53.37 25.36 38.61
N SER A 7 -52.07 25.52 38.86
CA SER A 7 -51.03 25.59 37.83
C SER A 7 -50.63 24.17 37.41
N GLY A 8 -51.19 23.68 36.30
CA GLY A 8 -50.78 22.40 35.71
C GLY A 8 -49.40 22.50 35.03
N LEU A 9 -48.41 21.83 35.60
CA LEU A 9 -47.12 21.55 34.95
C LEU A 9 -47.36 20.54 33.81
N SER A 10 -47.35 20.99 32.56
CA SER A 10 -47.39 20.09 31.39
C SER A 10 -46.03 19.40 31.22
N LEU A 11 -46.01 18.06 31.34
CA LEU A 11 -44.82 17.25 31.07
C LEU A 11 -44.38 17.39 29.60
N PRO A 12 -43.07 17.53 29.32
CA PRO A 12 -42.57 17.65 27.96
C PRO A 12 -42.85 16.38 27.15
N SER A 13 -43.22 16.55 25.88
CA SER A 13 -43.52 15.44 24.99
C SER A 13 -42.29 14.53 24.77
N LEU A 14 -42.53 13.23 24.59
CA LEU A 14 -41.50 12.21 24.33
C LEU A 14 -40.54 12.55 23.16
N GLY A 15 -40.98 13.36 22.20
CA GLY A 15 -40.14 13.87 21.11
C GLY A 15 -39.14 14.94 21.57
N ALA A 16 -39.54 15.84 22.47
CA ALA A 16 -38.67 16.87 23.05
C ALA A 16 -37.58 16.24 23.92
N MET A 17 -37.92 15.22 24.72
CA MET A 17 -36.95 14.46 25.54
C MET A 17 -35.90 13.74 24.69
N LYS A 18 -36.28 13.12 23.56
CA LYS A 18 -35.33 12.47 22.65
C LYS A 18 -34.39 13.47 21.97
N SER A 19 -34.89 14.65 21.59
CA SER A 19 -34.06 15.71 21.00
C SER A 19 -33.10 16.33 22.02
N GLY A 20 -33.56 16.53 23.27
CA GLY A 20 -32.74 17.07 24.36
C GLY A 20 -31.65 16.09 24.79
N ALA A 21 -31.96 14.80 24.88
CA ALA A 21 -30.96 13.76 25.18
C ALA A 21 -29.90 13.62 24.07
N ALA A 22 -30.32 13.68 22.80
CA ALA A 22 -29.38 13.67 21.67
C ALA A 22 -28.48 14.92 21.67
N MET A 23 -29.05 16.10 21.95
CA MET A 23 -28.29 17.34 22.00
C MET A 23 -27.35 17.40 23.20
N ALA A 24 -27.78 16.91 24.37
CA ALA A 24 -26.93 16.76 25.55
C ALA A 24 -25.78 15.79 25.32
N LEU A 25 -26.02 14.67 24.63
CA LEU A 25 -24.98 13.72 24.24
C LEU A 25 -23.98 14.35 23.27
N ILE A 26 -24.44 15.10 22.27
CA ILE A 26 -23.57 15.82 21.34
C ILE A 26 -22.74 16.87 22.08
N CYS A 27 -23.34 17.66 22.97
CA CYS A 27 -22.61 18.64 23.78
C CYS A 27 -21.58 17.96 24.71
N ALA A 28 -21.94 16.84 25.34
CA ALA A 28 -21.03 16.06 26.18
C ALA A 28 -19.85 15.50 25.37
N ILE A 29 -20.09 15.05 24.13
CA ILE A 29 -19.04 14.61 23.21
C ILE A 29 -18.17 15.79 22.77
N CYS A 30 -18.79 16.93 22.41
CA CYS A 30 -18.09 18.13 21.95
C CYS A 30 -17.26 18.80 23.05
N LEU A 31 -17.61 18.63 24.33
CA LEU A 31 -16.84 19.15 25.47
C LEU A 31 -15.87 18.10 26.03
N GLY A 32 -16.29 16.85 26.09
CA GLY A 32 -15.51 15.73 26.63
C GLY A 32 -14.34 15.34 25.76
N ILE A 33 -14.50 15.32 24.43
CA ILE A 33 -13.41 14.95 23.51
C ILE A 33 -12.25 15.95 23.61
N PRO A 34 -12.45 17.27 23.53
CA PRO A 34 -11.34 18.23 23.70
C PRO A 34 -10.67 18.16 25.08
N LEU A 35 -11.43 17.91 26.14
CA LEU A 35 -10.87 17.75 27.50
C LEU A 35 -10.03 16.48 27.63
N VAL A 36 -10.48 15.36 27.07
CA VAL A 36 -9.72 14.10 27.05
C VAL A 36 -8.47 14.24 26.17
N ILE A 37 -8.58 14.89 25.01
CA ILE A 37 -7.42 15.18 24.15
C ILE A 37 -6.44 16.10 24.87
N GLY A 38 -6.92 17.16 25.52
CA GLY A 38 -6.09 18.09 26.27
C GLY A 38 -5.38 17.43 27.46
N PHE A 39 -6.09 16.59 28.22
CA PHE A 39 -5.52 15.84 29.34
C PHE A 39 -4.52 14.79 28.87
N ALA A 40 -4.83 14.02 27.83
CA ALA A 40 -3.91 13.05 27.25
C ALA A 40 -2.66 13.75 26.68
N SER A 41 -2.83 14.86 25.95
CA SER A 41 -1.74 15.65 25.39
C SER A 41 -0.83 16.24 26.46
N ALA A 42 -1.34 16.56 27.65
CA ALA A 42 -0.55 17.08 28.76
C ALA A 42 0.33 16.02 29.44
N GLN A 43 0.04 14.73 29.24
CA GLN A 43 0.80 13.60 29.79
C GLN A 43 1.85 13.06 28.81
N LEU A 44 1.84 13.51 27.55
CA LEU A 44 2.78 13.07 26.53
C LEU A 44 4.13 13.77 26.69
N SER A 45 5.20 13.04 26.36
CA SER A 45 6.52 13.66 26.18
C SER A 45 6.48 14.69 25.04
N ALA A 46 7.44 15.62 25.00
CA ALA A 46 7.53 16.59 23.92
C ALA A 46 7.66 15.91 22.54
N SER A 47 8.38 14.79 22.47
CA SER A 47 8.52 13.96 21.26
C SER A 47 7.19 13.33 20.83
N ASP A 48 6.50 12.66 21.75
CA ASP A 48 5.22 12.01 21.45
C ASP A 48 4.14 13.03 21.06
N SER A 49 4.20 14.22 21.64
CA SER A 49 3.32 15.35 21.30
C SER A 49 3.56 15.86 19.88
N LEU A 50 4.82 16.03 19.47
CA LEU A 50 5.17 16.42 18.09
C LEU A 50 4.74 15.34 17.08
N GLN A 51 5.08 14.08 17.34
CA GLN A 51 4.67 12.96 16.48
C GLN A 51 3.15 12.84 16.39
N GLY A 52 2.44 13.03 17.51
CA GLY A 52 0.99 13.06 17.58
C GLY A 52 0.37 14.21 16.77
N ALA A 53 0.94 15.42 16.83
CA ALA A 53 0.48 16.57 16.07
C ALA A 53 0.64 16.36 14.56
N ILE A 54 1.81 15.87 14.12
CA ILE A 54 2.06 15.50 12.71
C ILE A 54 1.05 14.43 12.29
N LEU A 55 0.90 13.36 13.07
CA LEU A 55 -0.02 12.27 12.77
C LEU A 55 -1.48 12.76 12.63
N ALA A 56 -1.95 13.62 13.53
CA ALA A 56 -3.28 14.22 13.46
C ALA A 56 -3.44 15.08 12.19
N GLY A 57 -2.41 15.88 11.85
CA GLY A 57 -2.37 16.68 10.63
C GLY A 57 -2.45 15.85 9.35
N LEU A 58 -1.90 14.62 9.35
CA LEU A 58 -2.02 13.69 8.22
C LEU A 58 -3.36 12.94 8.22
N LEU A 59 -3.90 12.59 9.39
CA LEU A 59 -5.13 11.81 9.52
C LEU A 59 -6.39 12.62 9.24
N PHE A 60 -6.42 13.89 9.67
CA PHE A 60 -7.61 14.74 9.55
C PHE A 60 -8.05 14.95 8.09
N PRO A 61 -7.15 15.29 7.13
CA PRO A 61 -7.52 15.37 5.72
C PRO A 61 -7.98 14.02 5.14
N ALA A 62 -7.38 12.89 5.54
CA ALA A 62 -7.85 11.57 5.12
C ALA A 62 -9.30 11.33 5.57
N PHE A 63 -9.62 11.66 6.81
CA PHE A 63 -10.97 11.55 7.34
C PHE A 63 -11.96 12.44 6.57
N LEU A 64 -11.63 13.70 6.32
CA LEU A 64 -12.49 14.60 5.52
C LEU A 64 -12.69 14.10 4.09
N LEU A 65 -11.63 13.61 3.44
CA LEU A 65 -11.72 13.03 2.10
C LEU A 65 -12.57 11.77 2.07
N ALA A 66 -12.47 10.91 3.09
CA ALA A 66 -13.31 9.72 3.22
C ALA A 66 -14.81 10.04 3.28
N LEU A 67 -15.16 11.17 3.92
CA LEU A 67 -16.53 11.63 4.05
C LEU A 67 -17.05 12.37 2.81
N LEU A 68 -16.25 13.27 2.26
CA LEU A 68 -16.70 14.27 1.29
C LEU A 68 -16.31 13.93 -0.15
N LYS A 69 -15.11 13.39 -0.36
CA LYS A 69 -14.52 13.17 -1.68
C LYS A 69 -13.77 11.83 -1.73
N PRO A 70 -14.49 10.69 -1.57
CA PRO A 70 -13.85 9.39 -1.42
C PRO A 70 -12.86 9.13 -2.56
N LYS A 71 -13.19 9.42 -3.81
CA LYS A 71 -12.30 9.21 -4.97
C LYS A 71 -10.90 9.85 -4.84
N GLN A 72 -10.79 10.98 -4.15
CA GLN A 72 -9.51 11.68 -3.94
C GLN A 72 -8.68 11.07 -2.79
N LEU A 73 -9.32 10.29 -1.91
CA LEU A 73 -8.68 9.64 -0.77
C LEU A 73 -7.55 8.69 -1.19
N ILE A 74 -7.68 8.00 -2.32
CA ILE A 74 -6.62 7.07 -2.77
C ILE A 74 -5.34 7.84 -3.11
N ALA A 75 -5.44 8.95 -3.86
CA ALA A 75 -4.28 9.76 -4.18
C ALA A 75 -3.63 10.36 -2.93
N TYR A 76 -4.44 10.75 -1.93
CA TYR A 76 -3.95 11.24 -0.66
C TYR A 76 -3.25 10.16 0.16
N THR A 77 -3.88 9.01 0.36
CA THR A 77 -3.28 7.89 1.13
C THR A 77 -2.01 7.37 0.46
N LEU A 78 -1.97 7.31 -0.88
CA LEU A 78 -0.75 7.03 -1.65
C LEU A 78 0.37 8.05 -1.40
N LEU A 79 0.04 9.35 -1.32
CA LEU A 79 0.99 10.39 -0.95
C LEU A 79 1.50 10.19 0.48
N ILE A 80 0.64 9.84 1.43
CA ILE A 80 1.07 9.57 2.82
C ILE A 80 2.01 8.36 2.88
N TRP A 81 1.70 7.29 2.16
CA TRP A 81 2.60 6.14 2.01
C TRP A 81 3.98 6.54 1.46
N ALA A 82 4.05 7.53 0.58
CA ALA A 82 5.30 8.02 0.01
C ALA A 82 6.08 8.98 0.92
N VAL A 83 5.39 9.80 1.75
CA VAL A 83 6.00 10.93 2.48
C VAL A 83 6.13 10.67 3.98
N ALA A 84 5.31 9.81 4.59
CA ALA A 84 5.38 9.56 6.03
C ALA A 84 6.76 9.10 6.53
N PRO A 85 7.51 8.23 5.81
CA PRO A 85 8.86 7.84 6.24
C PRO A 85 9.86 9.02 6.24
N GLU A 86 9.73 9.96 5.30
CA GLU A 86 10.50 11.20 5.27
C GLU A 86 10.21 12.06 6.51
N LEU A 87 8.92 12.26 6.81
CA LEU A 87 8.51 13.05 7.98
C LEU A 87 9.03 12.43 9.29
N ARG A 88 9.01 11.09 9.39
CA ARG A 88 9.61 10.38 10.53
C ARG A 88 11.09 10.67 10.65
N ARG A 89 11.86 10.57 9.56
CA ARG A 89 13.31 10.84 9.58
C ARG A 89 13.63 12.27 10.00
N ILE A 90 12.87 13.24 9.50
CA ILE A 90 13.04 14.65 9.87
C ILE A 90 12.73 14.86 11.36
N ALA A 91 11.65 14.24 11.86
CA ALA A 91 11.29 14.32 13.28
C ALA A 91 12.38 13.70 14.18
N ASP A 92 12.77 12.45 13.92
CA ASP A 92 13.83 11.75 14.67
C ASP A 92 15.16 12.54 14.65
N TRP A 93 15.54 13.11 13.50
CA TRP A 93 16.73 13.96 13.38
C TRP A 93 16.61 15.27 14.16
N SER A 94 15.44 15.92 14.11
CA SER A 94 15.22 17.19 14.82
C SER A 94 15.27 17.04 16.34
N GLU A 95 14.91 15.87 16.85
CA GLU A 95 15.01 15.51 18.26
C GLU A 95 16.39 14.95 18.64
N GLY A 96 17.19 14.55 17.63
CA GLY A 96 18.47 13.88 17.83
C GLY A 96 18.34 12.45 18.37
N VAL A 97 17.15 11.86 18.33
CA VAL A 97 16.84 10.54 18.90
C VAL A 97 16.21 9.65 17.82
N TYR A 98 16.82 8.48 17.61
CA TYR A 98 16.24 7.45 16.76
C TYR A 98 15.24 6.63 17.57
N HIS A 99 13.99 6.60 17.12
CA HIS A 99 12.96 5.77 17.72
C HIS A 99 12.83 4.46 16.92
N PRO A 100 13.18 3.28 17.47
CA PRO A 100 13.00 2.01 16.76
C PRO A 100 11.52 1.76 16.41
N VAL A 101 10.63 2.18 17.31
CA VAL A 101 9.18 2.13 17.18
C VAL A 101 8.63 3.55 17.28
N SER A 102 8.25 4.15 16.14
CA SER A 102 7.72 5.51 16.08
C SER A 102 6.22 5.52 15.76
N LEU A 103 5.47 6.42 16.42
CA LEU A 103 4.05 6.67 16.15
C LEU A 103 3.81 7.10 14.70
N LEU A 104 4.74 7.84 14.10
CA LEU A 104 4.65 8.28 12.70
C LEU A 104 4.64 7.11 11.70
N SER A 105 5.16 5.95 12.09
CA SER A 105 5.09 4.72 11.28
C SER A 105 3.65 4.23 11.09
N LEU A 106 2.73 4.63 11.97
CA LEU A 106 1.31 4.32 11.87
C LEU A 106 0.58 5.24 10.89
N ALA A 107 1.16 6.36 10.45
CA ALA A 107 0.46 7.35 9.62
C ALA A 107 -0.11 6.76 8.32
N PRO A 108 0.63 5.94 7.53
CA PRO A 108 0.06 5.32 6.33
C PRO A 108 -1.04 4.30 6.64
N LEU A 109 -0.93 3.60 7.77
CA LEU A 109 -1.91 2.60 8.20
C LEU A 109 -3.21 3.27 8.67
N LEU A 110 -3.12 4.30 9.51
CA LEU A 110 -4.29 5.00 10.05
C LEU A 110 -5.01 5.81 8.97
N THR A 111 -4.26 6.50 8.10
CA THR A 111 -4.86 7.19 6.95
C THR A 111 -5.49 6.18 5.97
N GLY A 112 -4.84 5.05 5.71
CA GLY A 112 -5.41 3.96 4.91
C GLY A 112 -6.64 3.30 5.57
N ALA A 113 -6.71 3.20 6.89
CA ALA A 113 -7.87 2.66 7.60
C ALA A 113 -9.13 3.49 7.36
N THR A 114 -9.02 4.78 7.03
CA THR A 114 -10.17 5.63 6.66
C THR A 114 -10.89 5.15 5.39
N LEU A 115 -10.27 4.29 4.56
CA LEU A 115 -10.92 3.60 3.45
C LEU A 115 -12.11 2.75 3.91
N ALA A 116 -12.11 2.29 5.18
CA ALA A 116 -13.21 1.54 5.76
C ALA A 116 -14.51 2.37 5.82
N ILE A 117 -14.45 3.70 5.94
CA ILE A 117 -15.63 4.56 6.08
C ILE A 117 -16.60 4.40 4.88
N PRO A 118 -16.19 4.65 3.62
CA PRO A 118 -17.06 4.41 2.47
C PRO A 118 -17.36 2.93 2.24
N VAL A 119 -16.46 2.02 2.60
CA VAL A 119 -16.69 0.57 2.48
C VAL A 119 -17.84 0.11 3.37
N LEU A 120 -17.82 0.46 4.65
CA LEU A 120 -18.84 0.06 5.62
C LEU A 120 -20.21 0.66 5.28
N ARG A 121 -20.25 1.90 4.77
CA ARG A 121 -21.50 2.54 4.32
C ARG A 121 -22.19 1.78 3.19
N GLU A 122 -21.44 1.11 2.34
CA GLU A 122 -21.92 0.53 1.08
C GLU A 122 -21.61 -0.97 0.95
N ILE A 123 -21.28 -1.64 2.06
CA ILE A 123 -20.80 -3.04 2.09
C ILE A 123 -21.82 -4.01 1.49
N HIS A 124 -23.12 -3.72 1.62
CA HIS A 124 -24.22 -4.51 1.08
C HIS A 124 -24.27 -4.52 -0.46
N ARG A 125 -23.53 -3.63 -1.13
CA ARG A 125 -23.49 -3.54 -2.60
C ARG A 125 -22.39 -4.39 -3.24
N ILE A 126 -21.55 -5.05 -2.45
CA ILE A 126 -20.45 -5.88 -2.95
C ILE A 126 -21.01 -7.16 -3.58
N ARG A 127 -20.53 -7.53 -4.77
CA ARG A 127 -20.87 -8.78 -5.46
C ARG A 127 -20.33 -10.00 -4.73
N LYS A 128 -21.04 -11.11 -4.92
CA LYS A 128 -20.63 -12.44 -4.44
C LYS A 128 -19.18 -12.84 -4.80
N SER A 129 -18.66 -12.47 -5.98
CA SER A 129 -17.28 -12.81 -6.35
C SER A 129 -16.25 -12.03 -5.51
N SER A 130 -16.42 -10.72 -5.39
CA SER A 130 -15.61 -9.85 -4.51
C SER A 130 -15.76 -10.25 -3.04
N THR A 131 -16.98 -10.57 -2.58
CA THR A 131 -17.22 -11.11 -1.22
C THR A 131 -16.46 -12.41 -1.00
N ARG A 132 -16.44 -13.33 -1.96
CA ARG A 132 -15.70 -14.60 -1.85
C ARG A 132 -14.19 -14.37 -1.71
N ILE A 133 -13.62 -13.46 -2.51
CA ILE A 133 -12.19 -13.10 -2.40
C ILE A 133 -11.89 -12.59 -0.98
N LEU A 134 -12.73 -11.68 -0.47
CA LEU A 134 -12.55 -11.12 0.87
C LEU A 134 -12.70 -12.18 1.96
N LEU A 135 -13.67 -13.09 1.83
CA LEU A 135 -13.86 -14.16 2.80
C LEU A 135 -12.65 -15.09 2.88
N LEU A 136 -12.06 -15.47 1.74
CA LEU A 136 -10.87 -16.31 1.71
C LEU A 136 -9.67 -15.63 2.38
N PHE A 137 -9.42 -14.34 2.08
CA PHE A 137 -8.37 -13.59 2.79
C PHE A 137 -8.68 -13.43 4.28
N SER A 138 -9.93 -13.13 4.65
CA SER A 138 -10.33 -12.96 6.04
C SER A 138 -10.12 -14.24 6.85
N VAL A 139 -10.38 -15.42 6.29
CA VAL A 139 -10.11 -16.70 6.96
C VAL A 139 -8.61 -16.90 7.18
N ALA A 140 -7.78 -16.65 6.16
CA ALA A 140 -6.32 -16.75 6.29
C ALA A 140 -5.78 -15.77 7.34
N LEU A 141 -6.21 -14.51 7.29
CA LEU A 141 -5.80 -13.47 8.23
C LEU A 141 -6.29 -13.74 9.65
N ALA A 142 -7.53 -14.19 9.84
CA ALA A 142 -8.06 -14.55 11.16
C ALA A 142 -7.29 -15.73 11.76
N TYR A 143 -7.01 -16.77 10.97
CA TYR A 143 -6.21 -17.91 11.39
C TYR A 143 -4.82 -17.49 11.85
N GLY A 144 -4.10 -16.74 11.00
CA GLY A 144 -2.76 -16.24 11.32
C GLY A 144 -2.76 -15.27 12.50
N ALA A 145 -3.79 -14.44 12.66
CA ALA A 145 -3.93 -13.51 13.78
C ALA A 145 -4.16 -14.22 15.11
N ILE A 146 -4.97 -15.28 15.15
CA ILE A 146 -5.21 -16.05 16.39
C ILE A 146 -3.88 -16.65 16.90
N ILE A 147 -3.10 -17.25 16.00
CA ILE A 147 -1.79 -17.82 16.34
C ILE A 147 -0.80 -16.72 16.69
N GLY A 148 -0.80 -15.63 15.91
CA GLY A 148 0.11 -14.50 16.09
C GLY A 148 -0.13 -13.75 17.41
N LEU A 149 -1.37 -13.57 17.84
CA LEU A 149 -1.68 -12.95 19.13
C LEU A 149 -1.18 -13.82 20.29
N ALA A 150 -1.28 -15.15 20.16
CA ALA A 150 -0.81 -16.09 21.17
C ALA A 150 0.72 -16.17 21.25
N LYS A 151 1.43 -16.08 20.11
CA LYS A 151 2.89 -16.26 20.03
C LYS A 151 3.70 -14.95 20.01
N ASN A 152 3.22 -13.93 19.30
CA ASN A 152 3.98 -12.74 18.90
C ASN A 152 3.46 -11.42 19.54
N GLY A 153 2.40 -11.48 20.35
CA GLY A 153 1.87 -10.34 21.09
C GLY A 153 1.53 -9.13 20.20
N VAL A 154 1.94 -7.93 20.61
CA VAL A 154 1.61 -6.65 19.94
C VAL A 154 2.16 -6.58 18.50
N GLY A 155 3.25 -7.28 18.19
CA GLY A 155 3.79 -7.37 16.84
C GLY A 155 2.78 -7.92 15.82
N SER A 156 1.92 -8.83 16.26
CA SER A 156 0.85 -9.39 15.43
C SER A 156 -0.23 -8.36 15.06
N VAL A 157 -0.54 -7.40 15.94
CA VAL A 157 -1.55 -6.36 15.69
C VAL A 157 -1.06 -5.39 14.60
N TYR A 158 0.20 -4.97 14.70
CA TYR A 158 0.82 -4.10 13.71
C TYR A 158 0.94 -4.79 12.34
N ASP A 159 1.38 -6.05 12.31
CA ASP A 159 1.51 -6.80 11.06
C ASP A 159 0.14 -7.10 10.44
N LEU A 160 -0.86 -7.44 11.25
CA LEU A 160 -2.25 -7.61 10.79
C LEU A 160 -2.79 -6.32 10.16
N ALA A 161 -2.53 -5.15 10.76
CA ALA A 161 -2.89 -3.87 10.18
C ALA A 161 -2.22 -3.64 8.82
N ASN A 162 -0.95 -4.05 8.68
CA ASN A 162 -0.21 -4.00 7.41
C ASN A 162 -0.80 -4.91 6.32
N TYR A 163 -1.53 -5.98 6.65
CA TYR A 163 -2.29 -6.77 5.68
C TYR A 163 -3.68 -6.18 5.40
N ILE A 164 -4.44 -5.87 6.45
CA ILE A 164 -5.83 -5.45 6.34
C ILE A 164 -5.93 -4.12 5.60
N VAL A 165 -5.13 -3.12 5.96
CA VAL A 165 -5.26 -1.76 5.42
C VAL A 165 -5.07 -1.74 3.89
N PRO A 166 -4.00 -2.33 3.33
CA PRO A 166 -3.90 -2.51 1.88
C PRO A 166 -5.07 -3.31 1.27
N LEU A 167 -5.49 -4.40 1.91
CA LEU A 167 -6.54 -5.26 1.38
C LEU A 167 -7.91 -4.55 1.30
N LEU A 168 -8.17 -3.55 2.15
CA LEU A 168 -9.36 -2.69 2.08
C LEU A 168 -9.53 -1.99 0.73
N LEU A 169 -8.47 -1.88 -0.09
CA LEU A 169 -8.58 -1.32 -1.44
C LEU A 169 -9.51 -2.14 -2.34
N ILE A 170 -9.57 -3.47 -2.18
CA ILE A 170 -10.47 -4.33 -2.97
C ILE A 170 -11.96 -3.94 -2.75
N PRO A 171 -12.52 -4.00 -1.52
CA PRO A 171 -13.90 -3.61 -1.30
C PRO A 171 -14.12 -2.12 -1.55
N TYR A 172 -13.11 -1.28 -1.30
CA TYR A 172 -13.19 0.15 -1.56
C TYR A 172 -13.43 0.46 -3.05
N PHE A 173 -12.68 -0.18 -3.95
CA PHE A 173 -12.90 -0.03 -5.39
C PHE A 173 -14.19 -0.70 -5.85
N ALA A 174 -14.64 -1.77 -5.18
CA ALA A 174 -15.91 -2.43 -5.48
C ALA A 174 -17.14 -1.56 -5.16
N VAL A 175 -17.10 -0.77 -4.07
CA VAL A 175 -18.24 0.06 -3.62
C VAL A 175 -18.18 1.51 -4.14
N THR A 176 -16.99 2.04 -4.43
CA THR A 176 -16.82 3.43 -4.86
C THR A 176 -16.97 3.57 -6.37
N ARG A 177 -17.78 4.55 -6.81
CA ARG A 177 -18.12 4.76 -8.23
C ARG A 177 -16.99 5.40 -9.05
N PHE A 178 -15.96 4.64 -9.40
CA PHE A 178 -14.89 5.11 -10.29
C PHE A 178 -15.31 5.07 -11.76
N THR A 179 -15.18 6.21 -12.44
CA THR A 179 -15.23 6.28 -13.91
C THR A 179 -13.83 6.08 -14.50
N PRO A 180 -13.68 5.75 -15.79
CA PRO A 180 -12.37 5.68 -16.43
C PRO A 180 -11.56 6.97 -16.24
N LYS A 181 -12.22 8.14 -16.29
CA LYS A 181 -11.59 9.45 -16.04
C LYS A 181 -11.06 9.60 -14.61
N ASP A 182 -11.75 9.04 -13.62
CA ASP A 182 -11.29 9.07 -12.23
C ASP A 182 -10.04 8.21 -12.04
N ILE A 183 -10.02 7.02 -12.67
CA ILE A 183 -8.86 6.12 -12.63
C ILE A 183 -7.67 6.75 -13.36
N ASP A 184 -7.89 7.35 -14.52
CA ASP A 184 -6.86 8.08 -15.27
C ASP A 184 -6.25 9.20 -14.43
N ARG A 185 -7.08 9.97 -13.70
CA ARG A 185 -6.61 11.01 -12.78
C ARG A 185 -5.81 10.45 -11.60
N LEU A 186 -6.20 9.29 -11.06
CA LEU A 186 -5.45 8.64 -9.98
C LEU A 186 -4.07 8.17 -10.46
N LEU A 187 -4.00 7.50 -11.61
CA LEU A 187 -2.73 7.05 -12.19
C LEU A 187 -1.85 8.25 -12.59
N TYR A 188 -2.45 9.33 -13.09
CA TYR A 188 -1.77 10.60 -13.32
C TYR A 188 -1.20 11.20 -12.03
N ALA A 189 -1.96 11.19 -10.94
CA ALA A 189 -1.50 11.65 -9.63
C ALA A 189 -0.36 10.77 -9.10
N PHE A 190 -0.48 9.45 -9.22
CA PHE A 190 0.58 8.50 -8.85
C PHE A 190 1.88 8.79 -9.60
N ALA A 191 1.82 9.04 -10.91
CA ALA A 191 2.99 9.41 -11.69
C ALA A 191 3.66 10.70 -11.18
N ASN A 192 2.89 11.73 -10.83
CA ASN A 192 3.47 12.95 -10.27
C ASN A 192 4.09 12.72 -8.89
N ILE A 193 3.46 11.93 -8.02
CA ILE A 193 4.04 11.55 -6.72
C ILE A 193 5.34 10.78 -6.94
N ALA A 194 5.38 9.83 -7.87
CA ALA A 194 6.59 9.09 -8.21
C ALA A 194 7.72 9.99 -8.73
N VAL A 195 7.40 11.05 -9.47
CA VAL A 195 8.39 12.04 -9.89
C VAL A 195 8.91 12.86 -8.71
N LEU A 196 8.08 13.21 -7.73
CA LEU A 196 8.54 13.87 -6.49
C LEU A 196 9.49 12.96 -5.70
N VAL A 197 9.11 11.68 -5.53
CA VAL A 197 9.97 10.66 -4.92
C VAL A 197 11.26 10.50 -5.72
N ALA A 198 11.21 10.47 -7.05
CA ALA A 198 12.41 10.34 -7.87
C ALA A 198 13.34 11.56 -7.77
N ALA A 199 12.78 12.76 -7.79
CA ALA A 199 13.54 14.00 -7.65
C ALA A 199 14.25 14.07 -6.30
N TYR A 200 13.54 13.77 -5.21
CA TYR A 200 14.15 13.70 -3.88
C TYR A 200 15.21 12.58 -3.80
N GLY A 201 14.98 11.43 -4.42
CA GLY A 201 15.96 10.34 -4.44
C GLY A 201 17.26 10.72 -5.16
N ILE A 202 17.19 11.51 -6.24
CA ILE A 202 18.37 12.05 -6.91
C ILE A 202 19.10 13.06 -6.01
N ILE A 203 18.35 13.93 -5.30
CA ILE A 203 18.95 14.84 -4.30
C ILE A 203 19.64 14.03 -3.20
N GLN A 204 18.97 13.02 -2.65
CA GLN A 204 19.53 12.12 -1.65
C GLN A 204 20.83 11.48 -2.12
N TYR A 205 20.88 11.03 -3.37
CA TYR A 205 22.09 10.43 -3.95
C TYR A 205 23.26 11.41 -4.03
N LEU A 206 23.00 12.66 -4.41
CA LEU A 206 24.02 13.67 -4.67
C LEU A 206 24.49 14.39 -3.40
N THR A 207 23.64 14.55 -2.39
CA THR A 207 23.95 15.39 -1.23
C THR A 207 23.90 14.67 0.11
N VAL A 208 23.16 13.56 0.22
CA VAL A 208 22.83 12.86 1.48
C VAL A 208 22.42 13.84 2.61
N PRO A 209 21.16 14.30 2.63
CA PRO A 209 20.68 15.23 3.66
C PRO A 209 20.96 14.77 5.10
N PRO A 210 21.11 15.69 6.07
CA PRO A 210 21.50 15.34 7.45
C PRO A 210 20.59 14.32 8.13
N TRP A 211 19.27 14.41 7.91
CA TRP A 211 18.30 13.46 8.46
C TRP A 211 18.40 12.07 7.82
N ASP A 212 18.80 11.99 6.55
CA ASP A 212 19.06 10.71 5.87
C ASP A 212 20.35 10.07 6.38
N ALA A 213 21.40 10.87 6.57
CA ALA A 213 22.63 10.40 7.22
C ALA A 213 22.37 9.93 8.65
N PHE A 214 21.53 10.64 9.40
CA PHE A 214 21.09 10.23 10.74
C PHE A 214 20.34 8.89 10.71
N TRP A 215 19.39 8.73 9.78
CA TRP A 215 18.67 7.47 9.60
C TRP A 215 19.61 6.30 9.27
N MET A 216 20.52 6.48 8.31
CA MET A 216 21.46 5.43 7.89
C MET A 216 22.37 4.96 9.02
N ARG A 217 22.75 5.85 9.95
CA ARG A 217 23.61 5.52 11.09
C ARG A 217 22.91 4.75 12.20
N ASN A 218 21.58 4.89 12.32
CA ASN A 218 20.82 4.35 13.45
C ASN A 218 19.83 3.24 13.07
N ALA A 219 19.46 3.10 11.78
CA ALA A 219 18.44 2.13 11.34
C ALA A 219 18.95 0.69 11.21
N ASP A 220 20.22 0.41 11.56
CA ASP A 220 20.90 -0.91 11.46
C ASP A 220 20.79 -1.58 10.08
N MET A 221 20.84 -0.76 9.02
CA MET A 221 20.72 -1.22 7.65
C MET A 221 22.09 -1.40 6.98
N ILE A 222 22.76 -2.53 7.24
CA ILE A 222 24.11 -2.82 6.72
C ILE A 222 24.18 -2.71 5.18
N SER A 223 23.10 -3.05 4.48
CA SER A 223 23.08 -3.11 3.02
C SER A 223 22.77 -1.78 2.31
N ILE A 224 22.51 -0.67 3.03
CA ILE A 224 22.08 0.62 2.44
C ILE A 224 23.23 1.46 1.86
N GLY A 225 24.48 1.06 2.10
CA GLY A 225 25.66 1.83 1.74
C GLY A 225 26.09 2.80 2.84
N THR A 226 27.00 3.70 2.51
CA THR A 226 27.58 4.69 3.44
C THR A 226 26.88 6.04 3.29
N PRO A 227 26.77 6.85 4.36
CA PRO A 227 26.08 8.13 4.35
C PRO A 227 26.95 9.24 3.73
N TYR A 228 27.48 8.98 2.52
CA TYR A 228 28.27 9.91 1.73
C TYR A 228 27.69 10.04 0.31
N PRO A 229 27.81 11.21 -0.33
CA PRO A 229 27.40 11.41 -1.71
C PRO A 229 27.88 10.31 -2.63
N LEU A 230 27.00 9.85 -3.52
CA LEU A 230 27.24 8.84 -4.55
C LEU A 230 27.46 7.40 -4.04
N GLU A 231 27.59 7.21 -2.73
CA GLU A 231 27.82 5.89 -2.09
C GLU A 231 26.54 5.30 -1.46
N VAL A 232 25.47 6.08 -1.39
CA VAL A 232 24.17 5.65 -0.85
C VAL A 232 23.38 4.84 -1.88
N ARG A 233 22.78 3.74 -1.44
CA ARG A 233 21.67 3.11 -2.20
C ARG A 233 20.41 3.89 -1.90
N VAL A 234 19.87 4.53 -2.94
CA VAL A 234 18.77 5.48 -2.77
C VAL A 234 17.53 4.78 -2.22
N PHE A 235 16.98 5.38 -1.17
CA PHE A 235 15.71 5.03 -0.53
C PHE A 235 14.70 6.19 -0.63
N SER A 236 15.13 7.36 -1.12
CA SER A 236 14.32 8.56 -1.31
C SER A 236 13.49 8.87 -0.06
N THR A 237 12.21 9.23 -0.20
CA THR A 237 11.27 9.56 0.87
C THR A 237 10.72 8.33 1.61
N LEU A 238 11.20 7.12 1.28
CA LEU A 238 10.73 5.84 1.81
C LEU A 238 11.75 5.24 2.79
N ASN A 239 11.37 4.18 3.54
CA ASN A 239 12.20 3.66 4.64
C ASN A 239 13.50 2.96 4.21
N SER A 240 13.55 2.41 2.99
CA SER A 240 14.68 1.62 2.50
C SER A 240 14.67 1.49 0.97
N PRO A 241 15.78 1.05 0.33
CA PRO A 241 15.87 0.97 -1.12
C PRO A 241 14.84 0.03 -1.76
N GLY A 242 14.48 -1.07 -1.07
CA GLY A 242 13.49 -2.04 -1.56
C GLY A 242 12.10 -1.43 -1.79
N PRO A 243 11.45 -0.86 -0.75
CA PRO A 243 10.22 -0.08 -0.86
C PRO A 243 10.29 1.03 -1.91
N ALA A 244 11.41 1.76 -1.98
CA ALA A 244 11.61 2.81 -2.98
C ALA A 244 11.58 2.27 -4.41
N ALA A 245 12.34 1.21 -4.67
CA ALA A 245 12.36 0.56 -5.98
C ALA A 245 10.97 0.02 -6.37
N THR A 246 10.25 -0.60 -5.42
CA THR A 246 8.88 -1.09 -5.68
C THR A 246 7.91 0.06 -6.00
N PHE A 247 7.96 1.16 -5.25
CA PHE A 247 7.12 2.32 -5.51
C PHE A 247 7.35 2.89 -6.92
N LEU A 248 8.62 3.06 -7.30
CA LEU A 248 9.01 3.57 -8.61
C LEU A 248 8.61 2.61 -9.74
N VAL A 249 8.79 1.29 -9.57
CA VAL A 249 8.39 0.28 -10.58
C VAL A 249 6.89 0.29 -10.82
N PHE A 250 6.09 0.27 -9.76
CA PHE A 250 4.62 0.24 -9.87
C PHE A 250 4.06 1.53 -10.48
N ALA A 251 4.75 2.67 -10.35
CA ALA A 251 4.44 3.91 -11.05
C ALA A 251 4.93 3.93 -12.50
N LEU A 252 6.16 3.44 -12.74
CA LEU A 252 6.82 3.49 -14.04
C LEU A 252 6.09 2.66 -15.09
N VAL A 253 5.59 1.47 -14.72
CA VAL A 253 4.84 0.59 -15.62
C VAL A 253 3.66 1.33 -16.30
N PRO A 254 2.68 1.89 -15.56
CA PRO A 254 1.59 2.62 -16.21
C PRO A 254 2.08 3.88 -16.95
N MET A 255 3.08 4.59 -16.43
CA MET A 255 3.65 5.77 -17.12
C MET A 255 4.14 5.44 -18.53
N VAL A 256 4.84 4.31 -18.70
CA VAL A 256 5.41 3.97 -20.01
C VAL A 256 4.36 3.38 -20.95
N LEU A 257 3.39 2.63 -20.42
CA LEU A 257 2.43 1.90 -21.23
C LEU A 257 1.33 2.76 -21.84
N GLU A 258 0.93 3.85 -21.17
CA GLU A 258 -0.14 4.73 -21.64
C GLU A 258 0.23 6.20 -21.46
N ARG A 259 0.19 6.97 -22.54
CA ARG A 259 0.54 8.41 -22.53
C ARG A 259 -0.27 9.23 -21.53
N LYS A 260 -1.53 8.86 -21.30
CA LYS A 260 -2.43 9.53 -20.35
C LYS A 260 -2.03 9.35 -18.88
N TRP A 261 -1.18 8.39 -18.56
CA TRP A 261 -0.71 8.10 -17.20
C TRP A 261 0.71 8.61 -16.92
N GLN A 262 1.34 9.35 -17.86
CA GLN A 262 2.72 9.81 -17.74
C GLN A 262 2.95 10.95 -16.72
N GLY A 263 1.89 11.53 -16.16
CA GLY A 263 1.99 12.71 -15.30
C GLY A 263 2.31 13.99 -16.09
N THR A 264 2.65 15.04 -15.34
CA THR A 264 2.81 16.41 -15.87
C THR A 264 4.08 16.55 -16.71
N LEU A 265 5.19 15.99 -16.23
CA LEU A 265 6.51 16.10 -16.87
C LEU A 265 6.74 15.07 -18.00
N ARG A 266 5.74 14.24 -18.30
CA ARG A 266 5.76 13.26 -19.40
C ARG A 266 7.06 12.41 -19.39
N TRP A 267 7.78 12.36 -20.50
CA TRP A 267 9.03 11.61 -20.64
C TRP A 267 10.17 12.11 -19.76
N ILE A 268 10.20 13.40 -19.39
CA ILE A 268 11.17 13.91 -18.41
C ILE A 268 10.88 13.25 -17.05
N GLY A 269 9.60 13.16 -16.67
CA GLY A 269 9.18 12.45 -15.47
C GLY A 269 9.56 10.96 -15.49
N VAL A 270 9.34 10.29 -16.62
CA VAL A 270 9.78 8.89 -16.82
C VAL A 270 11.29 8.75 -16.63
N LEU A 271 12.08 9.64 -17.22
CA LEU A 271 13.54 9.61 -17.11
C LEU A 271 14.01 9.78 -15.66
N LEU A 272 13.44 10.74 -14.91
CA LEU A 272 13.75 10.95 -13.50
C LEU A 272 13.46 9.68 -12.68
N VAL A 273 12.30 9.06 -12.89
CA VAL A 273 11.90 7.81 -12.21
C VAL A 273 12.87 6.67 -12.52
N VAL A 274 13.29 6.52 -13.78
CA VAL A 274 14.26 5.48 -14.18
C VAL A 274 15.64 5.75 -13.57
N ILE A 275 16.13 6.98 -13.58
CA ILE A 275 17.41 7.35 -12.96
C ILE A 275 17.38 7.04 -11.46
N CYS A 276 16.34 7.49 -10.76
CA CYS A 276 16.20 7.19 -9.34
C CYS A 276 16.12 5.67 -9.09
N LEU A 277 15.40 4.91 -9.94
CA LEU A 277 15.31 3.46 -9.83
C LEU A 277 16.68 2.78 -9.97
N LEU A 278 17.53 3.23 -10.89
CA LEU A 278 18.91 2.73 -11.05
C LEU A 278 19.73 2.94 -9.77
N THR A 279 19.62 4.11 -9.14
CA THR A 279 20.35 4.42 -7.90
C THR A 279 19.88 3.62 -6.67
N THR A 280 18.71 2.96 -6.72
CA THR A 280 18.26 2.07 -5.63
C THR A 280 19.04 0.76 -5.57
N LEU A 281 19.58 0.31 -6.71
CA LEU A 281 20.32 -0.95 -6.84
C LEU A 281 19.56 -2.18 -6.32
N VAL A 282 18.25 -2.27 -6.57
CA VAL A 282 17.41 -3.41 -6.17
C VAL A 282 17.15 -4.33 -7.37
N ARG A 283 17.82 -5.50 -7.42
CA ARG A 283 17.78 -6.41 -8.57
C ARG A 283 16.37 -6.93 -8.87
N SER A 284 15.68 -7.39 -7.83
CA SER A 284 14.34 -7.97 -7.94
C SER A 284 13.29 -6.99 -8.49
N ALA A 285 13.49 -5.68 -8.30
CA ALA A 285 12.59 -4.65 -8.82
C ALA A 285 12.60 -4.60 -10.36
N TRP A 286 13.77 -4.81 -10.99
CA TRP A 286 13.90 -4.88 -12.46
C TRP A 286 13.19 -6.09 -13.04
N LEU A 287 13.26 -7.24 -12.36
CA LEU A 287 12.51 -8.44 -12.74
C LEU A 287 11.00 -8.18 -12.68
N VAL A 288 10.52 -7.56 -11.60
CA VAL A 288 9.09 -7.19 -11.46
C VAL A 288 8.67 -6.21 -12.56
N LEU A 289 9.48 -5.18 -12.85
CA LEU A 289 9.25 -4.25 -13.95
C LEU A 289 9.11 -4.97 -15.29
N LEU A 290 10.05 -5.85 -15.61
CA LEU A 290 10.05 -6.62 -16.85
C LEU A 290 8.80 -7.49 -16.97
N VAL A 291 8.48 -8.25 -15.92
CA VAL A 291 7.29 -9.12 -15.90
C VAL A 291 6.01 -8.31 -16.08
N MET A 292 5.85 -7.20 -15.36
CA MET A 292 4.67 -6.35 -15.47
C MET A 292 4.51 -5.77 -16.88
N LEU A 293 5.59 -5.31 -17.50
CA LEU A 293 5.57 -4.79 -18.88
C LEU A 293 5.20 -5.89 -19.89
N LEU A 294 5.84 -7.06 -19.79
CA LEU A 294 5.58 -8.18 -20.71
C LEU A 294 4.13 -8.67 -20.60
N VAL A 295 3.61 -8.83 -19.39
CA VAL A 295 2.23 -9.29 -19.16
C VAL A 295 1.21 -8.27 -19.69
N TYR A 296 1.43 -6.98 -19.46
CA TYR A 296 0.54 -5.95 -19.99
C TYR A 296 0.54 -5.90 -21.53
N ILE A 297 1.71 -6.06 -22.15
CA ILE A 297 1.87 -6.00 -23.60
C ILE A 297 1.32 -7.25 -24.26
N ALA A 298 1.62 -8.44 -23.71
CA ALA A 298 1.09 -9.71 -24.19
C ALA A 298 -0.44 -9.78 -24.10
N SER A 299 -1.04 -9.15 -23.08
CA SER A 299 -2.50 -9.06 -22.94
C SER A 299 -3.13 -7.96 -23.80
N SER A 300 -2.34 -7.11 -24.46
CA SER A 300 -2.80 -5.99 -25.28
C SER A 300 -2.81 -6.35 -26.79
N PRO A 301 -3.90 -6.07 -27.53
CA PRO A 301 -4.01 -6.38 -28.96
C PRO A 301 -3.19 -5.43 -29.86
N SER A 302 -2.68 -4.33 -29.32
CA SER A 302 -1.91 -3.35 -30.09
C SER A 302 -0.47 -3.79 -30.30
N LYS A 303 -0.12 -4.12 -31.55
CA LYS A 303 1.25 -4.40 -31.99
C LYS A 303 2.20 -3.21 -31.73
N GLY A 304 1.67 -1.98 -31.64
CA GLY A 304 2.45 -0.78 -31.37
C GLY A 304 3.12 -0.74 -29.99
N LYS A 305 2.68 -1.56 -29.02
CA LYS A 305 3.27 -1.58 -27.68
C LYS A 305 4.60 -2.35 -27.60
N TRP A 306 4.86 -3.24 -28.56
CA TRP A 306 6.19 -3.83 -28.72
C TRP A 306 7.24 -2.79 -29.10
N LYS A 307 6.85 -1.74 -29.85
CA LYS A 307 7.72 -0.58 -30.11
C LYS A 307 8.09 0.15 -28.82
N THR A 308 7.18 0.21 -27.84
CA THR A 308 7.46 0.80 -26.53
C THR A 308 8.48 -0.01 -25.75
N LEU A 309 8.46 -1.35 -25.82
CA LEU A 309 9.53 -2.19 -25.25
C LEU A 309 10.88 -1.92 -25.91
N LEU A 310 10.90 -1.78 -27.23
CA LEU A 310 12.14 -1.43 -27.95
C LEU A 310 12.66 -0.05 -27.55
N GLN A 311 11.78 0.94 -27.37
CA GLN A 311 12.14 2.27 -26.88
C GLN A 311 12.68 2.22 -25.45
N LEU A 312 12.07 1.43 -24.57
CA LEU A 312 12.59 1.20 -23.23
C LEU A 312 13.94 0.49 -23.24
N GLY A 313 14.10 -0.54 -24.08
CA GLY A 313 15.37 -1.21 -24.28
C GLY A 313 16.46 -0.26 -24.77
N PHE A 314 16.11 0.64 -25.68
CA PHE A 314 17.01 1.69 -26.14
C PHE A 314 17.39 2.68 -25.02
N VAL A 315 16.41 3.14 -24.22
CA VAL A 315 16.69 4.01 -23.06
C VAL A 315 17.56 3.30 -22.03
N ALA A 316 17.29 2.02 -21.74
CA ALA A 316 18.10 1.21 -20.85
C ALA A 316 19.53 1.03 -21.38
N ALA A 317 19.71 0.77 -22.68
CA ALA A 317 21.02 0.68 -23.32
C ALA A 317 21.76 2.03 -23.30
N ALA A 318 21.05 3.14 -23.53
CA ALA A 318 21.61 4.47 -23.44
C ALA A 318 22.06 4.78 -22.00
N LEU A 319 21.26 4.44 -20.99
CA LEU A 319 21.63 4.58 -19.59
C LEU A 319 22.81 3.70 -19.22
N PHE A 320 22.84 2.44 -19.67
CA PHE A 320 23.99 1.54 -19.48
C PHE A 320 25.29 2.14 -20.06
N TRP A 321 25.20 2.88 -21.17
CA TRP A 321 26.36 3.53 -21.79
C TRP A 321 26.74 4.87 -21.14
N ILE A 322 25.76 5.63 -20.64
CA ILE A 322 25.95 6.97 -20.06
C ILE A 322 26.40 6.87 -18.60
N VAL A 323 25.79 5.98 -17.81
CA VAL A 323 26.00 5.87 -16.36
C VAL A 323 27.48 5.72 -16.00
N PRO A 324 28.29 4.84 -16.63
CA PRO A 324 29.71 4.70 -16.31
C PRO A 324 30.56 5.96 -16.56
N LYS A 325 30.03 6.94 -17.30
CA LYS A 325 30.71 8.20 -17.63
C LYS A 325 30.36 9.35 -16.69
N LEU A 326 29.45 9.11 -15.73
CA LEU A 326 29.10 10.11 -14.73
C LEU A 326 30.19 10.17 -13.63
N PRO A 327 30.55 11.37 -13.15
CA PRO A 327 31.51 11.49 -12.05
C PRO A 327 30.98 10.76 -10.80
N GLY A 328 31.81 9.89 -10.22
CA GLY A 328 31.47 9.02 -9.08
C GLY A 328 30.59 7.82 -9.42
N ALA A 329 30.50 7.43 -10.70
CA ALA A 329 29.81 6.22 -11.12
C ALA A 329 30.55 4.93 -10.76
N GLU A 330 31.81 4.97 -10.33
CA GLU A 330 32.63 3.79 -10.04
C GLU A 330 31.94 2.82 -9.07
N GLY A 331 31.39 3.34 -7.96
CA GLY A 331 30.64 2.54 -7.00
C GLY A 331 29.31 2.01 -7.54
N LEU A 332 28.66 2.75 -8.45
CA LEU A 332 27.44 2.33 -9.12
C LEU A 332 27.73 1.24 -10.17
N VAL A 333 28.80 1.40 -10.96
CA VAL A 333 29.27 0.47 -12.00
C VAL A 333 29.70 -0.85 -11.38
N ALA A 334 30.54 -0.82 -10.33
CA ALA A 334 30.95 -2.02 -9.62
C ALA A 334 29.74 -2.82 -9.11
N ARG A 335 28.71 -2.13 -8.62
CA ARG A 335 27.46 -2.77 -8.18
C ARG A 335 26.57 -3.20 -9.35
N MET A 336 26.58 -2.50 -10.48
CA MET A 336 25.90 -2.93 -11.70
C MET A 336 26.54 -4.18 -12.30
N GLU A 337 27.87 -4.33 -12.23
CA GLU A 337 28.57 -5.53 -12.69
C GLU A 337 28.12 -6.77 -11.90
N THR A 338 27.88 -6.62 -10.59
CA THR A 338 27.26 -7.70 -9.78
C THR A 338 25.82 -8.03 -10.19
N LEU A 339 25.12 -7.16 -10.94
CA LEU A 339 23.81 -7.50 -11.52
C LEU A 339 23.95 -8.43 -12.74
N THR A 340 25.08 -8.38 -13.43
CA THR A 340 25.34 -9.11 -14.68
C THR A 340 26.08 -10.43 -14.49
N SER A 341 26.80 -10.60 -13.38
CA SER A 341 27.50 -11.84 -13.03
C SER A 341 26.53 -12.89 -12.49
N VAL A 342 25.72 -13.50 -13.38
CA VAL A 342 24.73 -14.54 -13.03
C VAL A 342 25.41 -15.89 -12.72
N GLN A 343 26.64 -16.11 -13.20
CA GLN A 343 27.33 -17.40 -13.12
C GLN A 343 27.87 -17.78 -11.72
N GLU A 344 27.92 -16.84 -10.76
CA GLU A 344 28.34 -17.08 -9.36
C GLU A 344 27.32 -16.51 -8.36
N ASP A 345 26.02 -16.64 -8.65
CA ASP A 345 24.98 -15.97 -7.88
C ASP A 345 24.82 -16.55 -6.46
N HIS A 346 25.59 -16.02 -5.52
CA HIS A 346 25.48 -16.24 -4.07
C HIS A 346 24.03 -16.11 -3.60
N SER A 347 23.27 -15.15 -4.15
CA SER A 347 21.87 -14.92 -3.77
C SER A 347 20.91 -15.98 -4.31
N TYR A 348 21.20 -16.61 -5.46
CA TYR A 348 20.43 -17.76 -5.95
C TYR A 348 20.69 -19.00 -5.09
N ASN A 349 21.96 -19.26 -4.77
CA ASN A 349 22.35 -20.39 -3.93
C ASN A 349 21.82 -20.27 -2.49
N GLU A 350 21.84 -19.07 -1.91
CA GLU A 350 21.22 -18.79 -0.60
C GLU A 350 19.71 -19.07 -0.62
N ARG A 351 19.00 -18.68 -1.68
CA ARG A 351 17.56 -18.96 -1.82
C ARG A 351 17.28 -20.45 -1.96
N LEU A 352 18.11 -21.17 -2.72
CA LEU A 352 17.97 -22.62 -2.87
C LEU A 352 18.26 -23.34 -1.54
N ALA A 353 19.29 -22.93 -0.81
CA ALA A 353 19.60 -23.43 0.52
C ALA A 353 18.48 -23.10 1.52
N LEU A 354 17.87 -21.91 1.42
CA LEU A 354 16.73 -21.51 2.23
C LEU A 354 15.53 -22.44 1.98
N TRP A 355 15.25 -22.84 0.74
CA TRP A 355 14.26 -23.89 0.45
C TRP A 355 14.59 -25.21 1.12
N GLN A 356 15.84 -25.66 1.04
CA GLN A 356 16.26 -26.95 1.62
C GLN A 356 16.14 -26.96 3.16
N ASN A 357 16.43 -25.83 3.81
CA ASN A 357 16.44 -25.73 5.27
C ASN A 357 15.07 -25.40 5.86
N MET A 358 14.26 -24.59 5.17
CA MET A 358 12.99 -24.10 5.71
C MET A 358 11.80 -25.00 5.38
N VAL A 359 11.86 -25.81 4.32
CA VAL A 359 10.77 -26.76 4.00
C VAL A 359 10.59 -27.80 5.12
N PRO A 360 11.65 -28.43 5.67
CA PRO A 360 11.52 -29.31 6.83
C PRO A 360 10.91 -28.60 8.05
N LEU A 361 11.29 -27.34 8.29
CA LEU A 361 10.76 -26.53 9.40
C LEU A 361 9.25 -26.29 9.25
N VAL A 362 8.80 -25.90 8.06
CA VAL A 362 7.37 -25.73 7.74
C VAL A 362 6.64 -27.07 7.85
N ALA A 363 7.27 -28.18 7.45
CA ALA A 363 6.68 -29.51 7.57
C ALA A 363 6.55 -29.96 9.02
N SER A 364 7.51 -29.62 9.89
CA SER A 364 7.45 -29.93 11.33
C SER A 364 6.48 -29.04 12.10
N ASN A 365 6.21 -27.82 11.62
CA ASN A 365 5.21 -26.92 12.18
C ASN A 365 4.16 -26.50 11.13
N PRO A 366 3.20 -27.38 10.79
CA PRO A 366 2.18 -27.08 9.78
C PRO A 366 1.18 -26.01 10.23
N VAL A 367 1.13 -25.68 11.52
CA VAL A 367 0.29 -24.63 12.10
C VAL A 367 0.87 -23.24 11.79
N GLY A 368 2.19 -23.14 11.65
CA GLY A 368 2.91 -21.90 11.44
C GLY A 368 3.23 -21.13 12.74
N GLU A 369 3.86 -19.98 12.57
CA GLU A 369 4.28 -19.05 13.63
C GLU A 369 3.33 -17.87 13.83
N GLY A 370 2.33 -17.72 12.95
CA GLY A 370 1.30 -16.68 13.07
C GLY A 370 1.76 -15.32 12.55
N ILE A 371 0.81 -14.39 12.43
CA ILE A 371 1.07 -13.00 12.04
C ILE A 371 1.99 -12.30 13.04
N GLY A 372 2.91 -11.48 12.55
CA GLY A 372 3.93 -10.81 13.37
C GLY A 372 5.25 -11.57 13.51
N SER A 373 5.32 -12.84 13.08
CA SER A 373 6.50 -13.70 13.20
C SER A 373 7.61 -13.41 12.18
N VAL A 374 7.27 -12.80 11.04
CA VAL A 374 8.20 -12.55 9.92
C VAL A 374 8.29 -11.06 9.62
N GLY A 375 9.49 -10.57 9.29
CA GLY A 375 9.69 -9.19 8.86
C GLY A 375 9.81 -8.18 10.00
N GLN A 376 9.53 -6.91 9.68
CA GLN A 376 9.81 -5.77 10.58
C GLN A 376 8.94 -5.72 11.84
N SER A 377 7.79 -6.40 11.86
CA SER A 377 6.90 -6.47 13.03
C SER A 377 7.54 -7.20 14.21
N THR A 378 8.52 -8.06 13.96
CA THR A 378 9.26 -8.78 15.00
C THR A 378 9.97 -7.83 15.97
N LYS A 379 10.30 -6.60 15.54
CA LYS A 379 10.90 -5.56 16.39
C LYS A 379 10.05 -5.21 17.61
N LEU A 380 8.73 -5.30 17.48
CA LEU A 380 7.80 -4.98 18.57
C LEU A 380 7.83 -6.00 19.71
N GLY A 381 8.23 -7.25 19.42
CA GLY A 381 8.38 -8.31 20.41
C GLY A 381 9.80 -8.48 20.94
N ASN A 382 10.81 -7.93 20.26
CA ASN A 382 12.23 -8.17 20.51
C ASN A 382 12.99 -6.89 20.90
N GLY A 383 12.38 -6.02 21.72
CA GLY A 383 13.06 -4.83 22.25
C GLY A 383 13.53 -3.81 21.20
N GLY A 384 12.97 -3.84 19.99
CA GLY A 384 13.38 -2.99 18.87
C GLY A 384 14.30 -3.67 17.84
N GLU A 385 14.82 -4.86 18.14
CA GLU A 385 15.70 -5.63 17.25
C GLU A 385 14.92 -6.59 16.34
N LEU A 386 15.50 -6.96 15.20
CA LEU A 386 14.88 -7.95 14.31
C LEU A 386 14.86 -9.34 14.98
N GLY A 387 13.71 -10.01 14.94
CA GLY A 387 13.59 -11.38 15.43
C GLY A 387 14.19 -12.41 14.47
N GLU A 388 14.12 -13.69 14.85
CA GLU A 388 14.69 -14.83 14.12
C GLU A 388 14.32 -14.85 12.62
N TYR A 389 13.05 -14.59 12.29
CA TYR A 389 12.56 -14.49 10.91
C TYR A 389 12.37 -13.05 10.43
N GLY A 390 13.08 -12.10 11.03
CA GLY A 390 13.02 -10.68 10.68
C GLY A 390 13.48 -10.37 9.25
N ASN A 391 14.40 -11.18 8.72
CA ASN A 391 14.84 -11.15 7.33
C ASN A 391 14.47 -12.48 6.64
N MET A 392 13.47 -12.44 5.77
CA MET A 392 13.00 -13.62 5.03
C MET A 392 13.02 -13.35 3.54
N ASP A 393 14.07 -13.81 2.87
CA ASP A 393 14.32 -13.61 1.44
C ASP A 393 13.62 -14.67 0.56
N ASN A 394 12.39 -15.05 0.99
CA ASN A 394 11.47 -15.88 0.22
C ASN A 394 10.03 -15.65 0.69
N GLY A 395 9.22 -15.04 -0.17
CA GLY A 395 7.82 -14.73 0.13
C GLY A 395 6.91 -15.95 0.26
N PHE A 396 7.17 -17.05 -0.45
CA PHE A 396 6.37 -18.27 -0.30
C PHE A 396 6.56 -18.88 1.10
N ILE A 397 7.82 -18.97 1.54
CA ILE A 397 8.16 -19.49 2.86
C ILE A 397 7.70 -18.53 3.94
N ALA A 398 7.85 -17.21 3.75
CA ALA A 398 7.29 -16.21 4.65
C ALA A 398 5.77 -16.41 4.86
N LEU A 399 5.00 -16.57 3.78
CA LEU A 399 3.55 -16.81 3.87
C LEU A 399 3.22 -18.14 4.57
N LEU A 400 3.98 -19.21 4.30
CA LEU A 400 3.79 -20.51 4.96
C LEU A 400 4.11 -20.45 6.45
N LEU A 401 5.17 -19.76 6.85
CA LEU A 401 5.49 -19.54 8.26
C LEU A 401 4.44 -18.66 8.94
N THR A 402 4.03 -17.55 8.30
CA THR A 402 3.05 -16.63 8.87
C THR A 402 1.66 -17.27 9.03
N PHE A 403 1.20 -18.03 8.03
CA PHE A 403 -0.18 -18.52 7.98
C PHE A 403 -0.33 -20.02 8.22
N GLY A 404 0.76 -20.77 8.38
CA GLY A 404 0.72 -22.22 8.34
C GLY A 404 0.24 -22.76 7.00
N VAL A 405 0.14 -24.09 6.88
CA VAL A 405 -0.34 -24.75 5.65
C VAL A 405 -1.81 -24.40 5.40
N LEU A 406 -2.64 -24.41 6.45
CA LEU A 406 -4.07 -24.16 6.33
C LEU A 406 -4.36 -22.71 5.92
N GLY A 407 -3.78 -21.72 6.61
CA GLY A 407 -3.99 -20.31 6.27
C GLY A 407 -3.38 -19.96 4.90
N ALA A 408 -2.22 -20.54 4.56
CA ALA A 408 -1.63 -20.37 3.23
C ALA A 408 -2.53 -20.92 2.12
N LEU A 409 -3.21 -22.06 2.32
CA LEU A 409 -4.18 -22.59 1.36
C LEU A 409 -5.30 -21.57 1.06
N PHE A 410 -5.85 -20.94 2.09
CA PHE A 410 -6.85 -19.88 1.92
C PHE A 410 -6.27 -18.63 1.25
N PHE A 411 -5.05 -18.23 1.60
CA PHE A 411 -4.37 -17.08 1.02
C PHE A 411 -4.09 -17.28 -0.48
N PHE A 412 -3.47 -18.40 -0.86
CA PHE A 412 -3.22 -18.74 -2.27
C PHE A 412 -4.51 -19.01 -3.03
N GLY A 413 -5.52 -19.62 -2.38
CA GLY A 413 -6.87 -19.77 -2.94
C GLY A 413 -7.52 -18.42 -3.26
N ALA A 414 -7.33 -17.42 -2.39
CA ALA A 414 -7.80 -16.05 -2.62
C ALA A 414 -7.07 -15.40 -3.80
N LEU A 415 -5.74 -15.56 -3.91
CA LEU A 415 -4.98 -15.11 -5.08
C LEU A 415 -5.47 -15.77 -6.37
N GLY A 416 -5.78 -17.07 -6.34
CA GLY A 416 -6.40 -17.82 -7.43
C GLY A 416 -7.78 -17.27 -7.83
N ALA A 417 -8.60 -16.89 -6.84
CA ALA A 417 -9.90 -16.26 -7.10
C ALA A 417 -9.75 -14.86 -7.73
N VAL A 418 -8.77 -14.07 -7.28
CA VAL A 418 -8.44 -12.75 -7.85
C VAL A 418 -8.05 -12.87 -9.33
N ILE A 419 -7.10 -13.74 -9.67
CA ILE A 419 -6.65 -13.88 -11.07
C ILE A 419 -7.78 -14.36 -11.99
N LYS A 420 -8.67 -15.25 -11.51
CA LYS A 420 -9.84 -15.68 -12.26
C LYS A 420 -10.75 -14.51 -12.63
N GLU A 421 -11.04 -13.61 -11.67
CA GLU A 421 -11.87 -12.42 -11.92
C GLU A 421 -11.17 -11.41 -12.84
N ILE A 422 -9.85 -11.26 -12.71
CA ILE A 422 -9.06 -10.39 -13.60
C ILE A 422 -9.08 -10.93 -15.04
N ALA A 423 -8.85 -12.23 -15.24
CA ALA A 423 -8.79 -12.85 -16.56
C ALA A 423 -10.10 -12.67 -17.35
N LEU A 424 -11.25 -12.80 -16.68
CA LEU A 424 -12.57 -12.53 -17.27
C LEU A 424 -12.76 -11.08 -17.74
N ARG A 425 -12.03 -10.13 -17.13
CA ARG A 425 -12.12 -8.70 -17.45
C ARG A 425 -11.10 -8.27 -18.48
N VAL A 426 -9.96 -8.93 -18.55
CA VAL A 426 -8.97 -8.68 -19.62
C VAL A 426 -9.56 -9.00 -21.00
N THR A 427 -10.43 -10.00 -21.08
CA THR A 427 -11.11 -10.39 -22.32
C THR A 427 -12.30 -9.50 -22.68
N SER A 428 -12.79 -8.63 -21.77
CA SER A 428 -13.91 -7.75 -22.07
C SER A 428 -13.51 -6.58 -22.97
N LYS A 429 -14.33 -6.27 -23.98
CA LYS A 429 -14.10 -5.15 -24.92
C LYS A 429 -14.74 -3.84 -24.45
N ASP A 430 -14.49 -3.46 -23.20
CA ASP A 430 -15.05 -2.21 -22.61
C ASP A 430 -13.95 -1.19 -22.28
N SER A 431 -14.36 0.02 -21.89
CA SER A 431 -13.46 1.13 -21.56
C SER A 431 -12.57 0.87 -20.33
N PHE A 432 -12.83 -0.20 -19.56
CA PHE A 432 -12.06 -0.55 -18.37
C PHE A 432 -11.00 -1.62 -18.64
N GLN A 433 -10.98 -2.20 -19.84
CA GLN A 433 -10.02 -3.23 -20.23
C GLN A 433 -8.54 -2.85 -19.97
N PRO A 434 -8.06 -1.61 -20.21
CA PRO A 434 -6.68 -1.25 -19.89
C PRO A 434 -6.34 -1.39 -18.39
N TYR A 435 -7.28 -1.07 -17.50
CA TYR A 435 -7.06 -1.21 -16.06
C TYR A 435 -7.09 -2.68 -15.62
N ALA A 436 -7.91 -3.51 -16.26
CA ALA A 436 -7.89 -4.96 -16.04
C ALA A 436 -6.54 -5.58 -16.46
N ARG A 437 -5.95 -5.13 -17.58
CA ARG A 437 -4.60 -5.55 -17.99
C ARG A 437 -3.51 -5.10 -17.03
N LEU A 438 -3.63 -3.86 -16.52
CA LEU A 438 -2.70 -3.35 -15.51
C LEU A 438 -2.81 -4.15 -14.21
N SER A 439 -4.03 -4.50 -13.80
CA SER A 439 -4.30 -5.38 -12.66
C SER A 439 -3.72 -6.78 -12.87
N LEU A 440 -3.81 -7.34 -14.08
CA LEU A 440 -3.18 -8.63 -14.42
C LEU A 440 -1.65 -8.55 -14.29
N ALA A 441 -1.05 -7.51 -14.86
CA ALA A 441 0.39 -7.26 -14.75
C ALA A 441 0.84 -7.13 -13.30
N ALA A 442 0.14 -6.32 -12.49
CA ALA A 442 0.43 -6.14 -11.07
C ALA A 442 0.30 -7.44 -10.26
N TRP A 443 -0.75 -8.24 -10.52
CA TRP A 443 -0.93 -9.54 -9.87
C TRP A 443 0.21 -10.50 -10.22
N THR A 444 0.57 -10.63 -11.50
CA THR A 444 1.66 -11.52 -11.92
C THR A 444 3.01 -11.04 -11.36
N GLY A 445 3.26 -9.73 -11.37
CA GLY A 445 4.44 -9.13 -10.74
C GLY A 445 4.52 -9.42 -9.25
N ALA A 446 3.40 -9.33 -8.53
CA ALA A 446 3.31 -9.68 -7.10
C ALA A 446 3.63 -11.15 -6.85
N VAL A 447 3.06 -12.07 -7.63
CA VAL A 447 3.33 -13.51 -7.50
C VAL A 447 4.79 -13.84 -7.81
N VAL A 448 5.39 -13.24 -8.84
CA VAL A 448 6.81 -13.42 -9.13
C VAL A 448 7.70 -12.83 -8.03
N SER A 449 7.30 -11.71 -7.42
CA SER A 449 8.04 -11.12 -6.31
C SER A 449 8.13 -12.01 -5.07
N LEU A 450 7.20 -12.97 -4.88
CA LEU A 450 7.27 -13.96 -3.81
C LEU A 450 8.51 -14.86 -3.89
N LEU A 451 9.18 -14.95 -5.05
CA LEU A 451 10.48 -15.62 -5.17
C LEU A 451 11.59 -14.88 -4.42
N SER A 452 11.38 -13.61 -4.07
CA SER A 452 12.34 -12.75 -3.37
C SER A 452 11.84 -12.37 -1.98
N ASP A 453 10.62 -11.86 -1.84
CA ASP A 453 10.10 -11.42 -0.55
C ASP A 453 8.58 -11.38 -0.53
N ASN A 454 8.00 -11.31 0.67
CA ASN A 454 6.55 -11.17 0.81
C ASN A 454 6.12 -9.71 0.61
N GLY A 455 5.60 -9.41 -0.58
CA GLY A 455 5.14 -8.07 -0.95
C GLY A 455 3.69 -7.75 -0.59
N PHE A 456 2.91 -8.64 0.02
CA PHE A 456 1.48 -8.40 0.30
C PHE A 456 1.14 -7.51 1.51
N PRO A 457 1.99 -7.38 2.55
CA PRO A 457 1.79 -6.37 3.60
C PRO A 457 2.40 -5.00 3.25
N GLY A 458 1.95 -3.96 3.97
CA GLY A 458 2.54 -2.63 3.98
C GLY A 458 2.45 -1.89 2.64
N LEU A 459 3.48 -1.11 2.31
CA LEU A 459 3.52 -0.27 1.11
C LEU A 459 3.37 -1.10 -0.18
N LYS A 460 4.13 -2.19 -0.29
CA LYS A 460 4.09 -3.07 -1.47
C LYS A 460 2.69 -3.63 -1.65
N GLY A 461 2.08 -4.09 -0.55
CA GLY A 461 0.70 -4.55 -0.52
C GLY A 461 -0.26 -3.49 -1.01
N TYR A 462 -0.11 -2.25 -0.51
CA TYR A 462 -0.97 -1.13 -0.89
C TYR A 462 -0.92 -0.89 -2.40
N LEU A 463 0.27 -0.87 -3.01
CA LEU A 463 0.44 -0.68 -4.45
C LEU A 463 -0.17 -1.83 -5.27
N ILE A 464 0.06 -3.08 -4.84
CA ILE A 464 -0.46 -4.29 -5.49
C ILE A 464 -2.00 -4.28 -5.45
N TRP A 465 -2.58 -4.10 -4.27
CA TRP A 465 -4.03 -4.12 -4.09
C TRP A 465 -4.71 -2.89 -4.71
N MET A 466 -4.02 -1.75 -4.79
CA MET A 466 -4.53 -0.58 -5.52
C MET A 466 -4.69 -0.90 -7.00
N LEU A 467 -3.64 -1.39 -7.66
CA LEU A 467 -3.69 -1.71 -9.08
C LEU A 467 -4.64 -2.87 -9.39
N ILE A 468 -4.72 -3.87 -8.50
CA ILE A 468 -5.71 -4.96 -8.61
C ILE A 468 -7.14 -4.41 -8.47
N GLY A 469 -7.37 -3.58 -7.46
CA GLY A 469 -8.66 -2.95 -7.19
C GLY A 469 -9.16 -2.10 -8.36
N LEU A 470 -8.26 -1.41 -9.09
CA LEU A 470 -8.63 -0.68 -10.31
C LEU A 470 -9.22 -1.58 -11.41
N GLY A 471 -8.66 -2.78 -11.59
CA GLY A 471 -9.18 -3.76 -12.53
C GLY A 471 -10.48 -4.41 -12.04
N LEU A 472 -10.61 -4.65 -10.72
CA LEU A 472 -11.73 -5.36 -10.10
C LEU A 472 -12.95 -4.49 -9.71
N GLY A 473 -12.80 -3.21 -9.39
CA GLY A 473 -13.92 -2.39 -8.93
C GLY A 473 -14.78 -1.80 -10.06
N ALA A 474 -14.14 -1.45 -11.17
CA ALA A 474 -14.69 -0.45 -12.09
C ALA A 474 -15.94 -0.90 -12.89
N LYS A 475 -16.16 -2.21 -13.05
CA LYS A 475 -17.31 -2.80 -13.75
C LYS A 475 -18.42 -3.31 -12.83
N GLU A 476 -18.11 -3.54 -11.55
CA GLU A 476 -19.00 -4.16 -10.57
C GLU A 476 -20.30 -3.37 -10.35
N ILE A 477 -20.18 -2.04 -10.33
CA ILE A 477 -21.30 -1.11 -10.13
C ILE A 477 -22.20 -0.97 -11.38
N ILE A 478 -21.65 -1.13 -12.58
CA ILE A 478 -22.43 -1.01 -13.82
C ILE A 478 -23.34 -2.23 -13.98
N GLU A 479 -22.84 -3.43 -13.64
CA GLU A 479 -23.61 -4.66 -13.75
C GLU A 479 -24.61 -4.88 -12.61
N SER A 480 -24.31 -4.40 -11.39
CA SER A 480 -25.28 -4.41 -10.28
C SER A 480 -26.51 -3.56 -10.62
N ARG A 481 -26.32 -2.42 -11.31
CA ARG A 481 -27.41 -1.58 -11.79
C ARG A 481 -28.27 -2.28 -12.85
N LYS A 482 -27.65 -2.96 -13.84
CA LYS A 482 -28.40 -3.70 -14.88
C LYS A 482 -29.28 -4.82 -14.30
N LYS A 483 -28.84 -5.48 -13.23
CA LYS A 483 -29.62 -6.52 -12.54
C LYS A 483 -30.65 -5.95 -11.55
N GLY A 484 -30.44 -4.74 -11.04
CA GLY A 484 -31.32 -4.07 -10.07
C GLY A 484 -32.46 -3.23 -10.67
N THR A 485 -32.55 -3.08 -12.00
CA THR A 485 -33.64 -2.33 -12.67
C THR A 485 -34.55 -3.18 -13.57
N PRO A 486 -35.25 -4.21 -13.07
CA PRO A 486 -36.48 -4.67 -13.73
C PRO A 486 -37.64 -3.68 -13.49
N HIS A 487 -37.76 -3.11 -12.28
CA HIS A 487 -38.93 -2.30 -11.89
C HIS A 487 -38.95 -0.88 -12.46
N ALA A 488 -37.79 -0.23 -12.62
CA ALA A 488 -37.72 1.13 -13.18
C ALA A 488 -38.06 1.20 -14.69
N ALA A 489 -38.00 0.07 -15.40
CA ALA A 489 -38.44 -0.02 -16.79
C ALA A 489 -39.98 -0.13 -16.90
N VAL A 490 -40.62 -0.77 -15.92
CA VAL A 490 -42.08 -0.92 -15.84
C VAL A 490 -42.74 0.40 -15.43
N GLU A 491 -42.12 1.16 -14.52
CA GLU A 491 -42.67 2.44 -14.03
C GLU A 491 -42.70 3.54 -15.11
N ARG A 492 -41.80 3.47 -16.11
CA ARG A 492 -41.82 4.35 -17.29
C ARG A 492 -42.87 3.98 -18.33
N GLN A 493 -43.34 2.73 -18.35
CA GLN A 493 -44.45 2.31 -19.23
C GLN A 493 -45.82 2.63 -18.62
N ILE A 494 -45.93 2.68 -17.30
CA ILE A 494 -47.20 2.98 -16.61
C ILE A 494 -47.49 4.49 -16.58
N THR A 495 -46.47 5.34 -16.68
CA THR A 495 -46.62 6.81 -16.72
C THR A 495 -46.73 7.39 -18.13
N SER A 496 -46.75 6.54 -19.17
CA SER A 496 -46.88 6.94 -20.57
C SER A 496 -48.22 6.54 -21.22
N HIS A 497 -49.26 6.32 -20.42
CA HIS A 497 -50.63 6.09 -20.91
C HIS A 497 -51.58 7.17 -20.41
#